data_AF-A0A6L5G3C4-F1
#
_entry.id   AF-A0A6L5G3C4-F1
#
_cell.length_a   1.000
_cell.length_b   1.000
_cell.length_c   1.000
_cell.angle_alpha   90.00
_cell.angle_beta   90.00
_cell.angle_gamma   90.00
#
_symmetry.space_group_name_H-M   'P 1'
#
loop_
_entity.id
_entity.type
_entity.pdbx_description
1 polymer ?
#
loop_
_entity_poly.entity_id
_entity_poly.type
_entity_poly.pdbx_seq_one_letter_code
_entity_poly.pdbx_strand_id
1 'polypeptide(L)'
;DAIGGGRDADDVRRILKDPRHGSYGVLAMTFSILIRWSALTTLDAVTAVAILPCAHAVARASAVGLMGLVPAAPGDGLGSAYTSVLRGSHVALALSTAVVFGALSAGIWVLPAIGLGIVAAAIVGRLAVAKLGGISGDFLGAAEQIAESLILVMGAAIVTNSWTTAAWWR
;
A
#
# COMPACT_ATOMS: atom_id res chain seq x y z
N ASP A 1 -6.97 -13.90 -7.05
CA ASP A 1 -7.19 -14.87 -8.15
C ASP A 1 -5.88 -15.33 -8.75
N ALA A 2 -5.12 -14.44 -9.42
CA ALA A 2 -3.85 -14.79 -10.05
C ALA A 2 -2.83 -15.49 -9.11
N ILE A 3 -2.67 -15.02 -7.87
CA ILE A 3 -1.71 -15.61 -6.90
C ILE A 3 -2.07 -17.06 -6.52
N GLY A 4 -3.36 -17.37 -6.43
CA GLY A 4 -3.88 -18.68 -5.99
C GLY A 4 -4.21 -19.64 -7.14
N GLY A 5 -4.53 -19.12 -8.32
CA GLY A 5 -4.90 -19.91 -9.50
C GLY A 5 -3.77 -20.11 -10.52
N GLY A 6 -2.77 -19.23 -10.56
CA GLY A 6 -1.64 -19.34 -11.49
C GLY A 6 -0.58 -20.34 -11.02
N ARG A 7 -0.18 -21.24 -11.93
CA ARG A 7 0.83 -22.29 -11.67
C ARG A 7 2.26 -21.81 -11.94
N ASP A 8 2.41 -20.96 -12.95
CA ASP A 8 3.66 -20.32 -13.34
C ASP A 8 3.45 -18.82 -13.61
N ALA A 9 4.53 -18.10 -13.90
CA ALA A 9 4.49 -16.65 -14.11
C ALA A 9 3.68 -16.23 -15.36
N ASP A 10 3.60 -17.09 -16.37
CA ASP A 10 2.83 -16.80 -17.59
C ASP A 10 1.33 -16.95 -17.33
N ASP A 11 0.93 -17.96 -16.57
CA ASP A 11 -0.43 -18.15 -16.10
C ASP A 11 -0.89 -17.00 -15.19
N VAL A 12 -0.07 -16.62 -14.22
CA VAL A 12 -0.35 -15.46 -13.34
C VAL A 12 -0.55 -14.20 -14.19
N ARG A 13 0.33 -13.95 -15.16
CA ARG A 13 0.24 -12.80 -16.06
C ARG A 13 -0.96 -12.85 -16.99
N ARG A 14 -1.34 -14.03 -17.48
CA ARG A 14 -2.56 -14.24 -18.27
C ARG A 14 -3.80 -13.90 -17.44
N ILE A 15 -3.88 -14.37 -16.20
CA ILE A 15 -5.02 -14.09 -15.31
C ILE A 15 -5.10 -12.58 -14.98
N LEU A 16 -3.97 -11.92 -14.74
CA LEU A 16 -3.95 -10.46 -14.48
C LEU A 16 -4.36 -9.63 -15.71
N LYS A 17 -4.09 -10.11 -16.92
CA LYS A 17 -4.51 -9.47 -18.17
C LYS A 17 -5.96 -9.77 -18.56
N ASP A 18 -6.62 -10.72 -17.90
CA ASP A 18 -8.02 -11.01 -18.15
C ASP A 18 -8.88 -9.85 -17.60
N PRO A 19 -9.64 -9.14 -18.46
CA PRO A 19 -10.51 -8.05 -18.01
C PRO A 19 -11.71 -8.54 -17.19
N ARG A 20 -11.99 -9.85 -17.16
CA ARG A 20 -13.07 -10.42 -16.36
C ARG A 20 -12.65 -10.45 -14.89
N HIS A 21 -13.52 -9.90 -14.05
CA HIS A 21 -13.28 -9.91 -12.61
C HIS A 21 -13.43 -11.33 -12.05
N GLY A 22 -12.32 -11.92 -11.62
CA GLY A 22 -12.34 -13.19 -10.90
C GLY A 22 -13.01 -13.07 -9.54
N SER A 23 -13.67 -14.13 -9.07
CA SER A 23 -14.42 -14.12 -7.79
C SER A 23 -13.56 -13.73 -6.60
N TYR A 24 -12.31 -14.20 -6.54
CA TYR A 24 -11.37 -13.81 -5.49
C TYR A 24 -10.94 -12.34 -5.58
N GLY A 25 -10.86 -11.78 -6.79
CA GLY A 25 -10.56 -10.36 -6.98
C GLY A 25 -11.68 -9.48 -6.45
N VAL A 26 -12.94 -9.84 -6.79
CA VAL A 26 -14.13 -9.15 -6.27
C VAL A 26 -14.18 -9.22 -4.76
N LEU A 27 -14.02 -10.42 -4.18
CA LEU A 27 -14.01 -10.59 -2.72
C LEU A 27 -12.94 -9.74 -2.04
N ALA A 28 -11.70 -9.77 -2.56
CA ALA A 28 -10.61 -8.97 -2.01
C ALA A 28 -10.92 -7.46 -2.05
N MET A 29 -11.51 -6.98 -3.15
CA MET A 29 -11.91 -5.58 -3.30
C MET A 29 -13.06 -5.21 -2.37
N THR A 30 -14.06 -6.07 -2.22
CA THR A 30 -15.15 -5.90 -1.25
C THR A 30 -14.60 -5.81 0.18
N PHE A 31 -13.74 -6.74 0.60
CA PHE A 31 -13.12 -6.69 1.93
C PHE A 31 -12.26 -5.45 2.13
N SER A 32 -11.47 -5.06 1.12
CA SER A 32 -10.66 -3.83 1.18
C SER A 32 -11.53 -2.59 1.38
N ILE A 33 -12.66 -2.48 0.68
CA ILE A 33 -13.60 -1.36 0.85
C ILE A 33 -14.23 -1.40 2.25
N LEU A 34 -14.70 -2.57 2.69
CA LEU A 34 -15.35 -2.72 4.00
C LEU A 34 -14.41 -2.41 5.17
N ILE A 35 -13.15 -2.84 5.12
CA ILE A 35 -12.15 -2.54 6.15
C ILE A 35 -11.93 -1.02 6.24
N ARG A 36 -11.71 -0.36 5.11
CA ARG A 36 -11.48 1.09 5.06
C ARG A 36 -12.69 1.88 5.49
N TRP A 37 -13.88 1.48 5.05
CA TRP A 37 -15.15 2.07 5.49
C TRP A 37 -15.29 1.97 7.00
N SER A 38 -15.13 0.78 7.56
CA SER A 38 -15.30 0.53 9.01
C SER A 38 -14.29 1.32 9.83
N ALA A 39 -13.02 1.38 9.39
CA ALA A 39 -12.00 2.18 10.02
C ALA A 39 -12.34 3.67 9.97
N LEU A 40 -12.76 4.17 8.80
CA LEU A 40 -13.10 5.59 8.60
C LEU A 40 -14.28 6.02 9.46
N THR A 41 -15.32 5.19 9.62
CA THR A 41 -16.48 5.49 10.48
C THR A 41 -16.14 5.53 11.98
N THR A 42 -14.98 5.01 12.37
CA THR A 42 -14.49 5.03 13.76
C THR A 42 -13.72 6.32 14.07
N LEU A 43 -13.21 7.02 13.05
CA LEU A 43 -12.42 8.24 13.23
C LEU A 43 -13.33 9.44 13.53
N ASP A 44 -13.01 10.19 14.57
CA ASP A 44 -13.54 11.55 14.71
C ASP A 44 -12.88 12.49 13.70
N ALA A 45 -13.51 13.65 13.47
CA ALA A 45 -13.06 14.61 12.44
C ALA A 45 -11.60 15.05 12.61
N VAL A 46 -11.13 15.24 13.84
CA VAL A 46 -9.76 15.71 14.10
C VAL A 46 -8.75 14.61 13.79
N THR A 47 -9.02 13.39 14.27
CA THR A 47 -8.17 12.24 13.97
C THR A 47 -8.19 11.87 12.48
N ALA A 48 -9.32 12.03 11.80
CA ALA A 48 -9.40 11.80 10.36
C ALA A 48 -8.48 12.75 9.58
N VAL A 49 -8.47 14.05 9.92
CA VAL A 49 -7.59 15.06 9.29
C VAL A 49 -6.11 14.76 9.54
N ALA A 50 -5.76 14.17 10.68
CA ALA A 50 -4.39 13.76 10.99
C ALA A 50 -3.98 12.46 10.27
N ILE A 51 -4.83 11.43 10.29
CA ILE A 51 -4.48 10.08 9.81
C ILE A 51 -4.58 9.96 8.29
N LEU A 52 -5.57 10.57 7.64
CA LEU A 52 -5.79 10.41 6.19
C LEU A 52 -4.58 10.86 5.35
N PRO A 53 -4.00 12.06 5.56
CA PRO A 53 -2.82 12.48 4.80
C PRO A 53 -1.63 11.56 5.03
N CYS A 54 -1.41 11.11 6.27
CA CYS A 54 -0.37 10.15 6.60
C CYS A 54 -0.59 8.80 5.88
N ALA A 55 -1.81 8.27 5.91
CA ALA A 55 -2.17 7.02 5.25
C ALA A 55 -1.88 7.08 3.75
N HIS A 56 -2.35 8.13 3.06
CA HIS A 56 -2.11 8.30 1.63
C HIS A 56 -0.62 8.47 1.30
N ALA A 57 0.09 9.32 2.05
CA ALA A 57 1.50 9.59 1.78
C ALA A 57 2.36 8.34 1.97
N VAL A 58 2.17 7.61 3.07
CA VAL A 58 2.93 6.40 3.39
C VAL A 58 2.54 5.24 2.46
N ALA A 59 1.25 5.06 2.15
CA ALA A 59 0.81 4.03 1.21
C ALA A 59 1.43 4.25 -0.18
N ARG A 60 1.45 5.49 -0.67
CA ARG A 60 2.10 5.82 -1.95
C ARG A 60 3.61 5.59 -1.91
N ALA A 61 4.26 6.01 -0.84
CA ALA A 61 5.69 5.78 -0.65
C ALA A 61 6.05 4.29 -0.60
N SER A 62 5.17 3.43 -0.05
CA SER A 62 5.38 1.98 -0.03
C SER A 62 5.42 1.39 -1.46
N ALA A 63 4.54 1.84 -2.35
CA ALA A 63 4.53 1.43 -3.76
C ALA A 63 5.78 1.97 -4.49
N VAL A 64 6.14 3.23 -4.30
CA VAL A 64 7.35 3.81 -4.92
C VAL A 64 8.63 3.12 -4.40
N GLY A 65 8.68 2.79 -3.12
CA GLY A 65 9.77 2.02 -2.53
C GLY A 65 9.90 0.65 -3.18
N LEU A 66 8.78 -0.05 -3.44
CA LEU A 66 8.79 -1.30 -4.19
C LEU A 66 9.32 -1.15 -5.61
N MET A 67 8.93 -0.09 -6.33
CA MET A 67 9.47 0.17 -7.67
C MET A 67 10.99 0.38 -7.67
N GLY A 68 11.54 0.93 -6.58
CA GLY A 68 12.99 1.14 -6.42
C GLY A 68 13.77 -0.10 -5.96
N LEU A 69 13.11 -1.03 -5.27
CA LEU A 69 13.77 -2.19 -4.63
C LEU A 69 13.57 -3.51 -5.38
N VAL A 70 12.48 -3.66 -6.12
CA VAL A 70 12.10 -4.90 -6.80
C VAL A 70 12.18 -4.68 -8.31
N PRO A 71 12.88 -5.54 -9.07
CA PRO A 71 12.93 -5.42 -10.53
C PRO A 71 11.53 -5.58 -11.12
N ALA A 72 11.24 -4.87 -12.20
CA ALA A 72 9.99 -5.08 -12.92
C ALA A 72 9.86 -6.52 -13.43
N ALA A 73 8.64 -7.05 -13.36
CA ALA A 73 8.34 -8.36 -13.93
C ALA A 73 8.63 -8.35 -15.45
N PRO A 74 9.24 -9.41 -16.01
CA PRO A 74 9.49 -9.52 -17.44
C PRO A 74 8.19 -9.42 -18.27
N GLY A 75 8.24 -8.59 -19.33
CA GLY A 75 7.13 -8.37 -20.28
C GLY A 75 6.61 -6.93 -20.31
N ASP A 76 5.70 -6.66 -21.24
CA ASP A 76 5.03 -5.36 -21.36
C ASP A 76 3.96 -5.17 -20.28
N GLY A 77 4.11 -4.09 -19.51
CA GLY A 77 3.15 -3.63 -18.51
C GLY A 77 3.59 -2.32 -17.86
N LEU A 78 2.65 -1.64 -17.17
CA LEU A 78 2.93 -0.36 -16.51
C LEU A 78 4.12 -0.43 -15.53
N GLY A 79 4.33 -1.59 -14.88
CA GLY A 79 5.46 -1.82 -13.98
C GLY A 79 6.82 -1.61 -14.65
N SER A 80 7.03 -2.18 -15.85
CA SER A 80 8.30 -2.03 -16.59
C SER A 80 8.48 -0.63 -17.15
N ALA A 81 7.39 0.02 -17.58
CA ALA A 81 7.40 1.41 -18.01
C ALA A 81 7.85 2.37 -16.89
N TYR A 82 7.30 2.22 -15.68
CA TYR A 82 7.65 3.11 -14.55
C TYR A 82 9.05 2.83 -13.99
N THR A 83 9.46 1.56 -13.84
CA THR A 83 10.81 1.25 -13.32
C THR A 83 11.92 1.70 -14.25
N SER A 84 11.68 1.76 -15.56
CA SER A 84 12.70 2.18 -16.54
C SER A 84 13.05 3.67 -16.47
N VAL A 85 12.15 4.51 -15.94
CA VAL A 85 12.31 5.97 -15.83
C VAL A 85 12.59 6.39 -14.38
N LEU A 86 12.40 5.49 -13.42
CA LEU A 86 12.56 5.80 -12.01
C LEU A 86 14.04 5.91 -11.62
N ARG A 87 14.43 7.10 -11.16
CA ARG A 87 15.76 7.36 -10.59
C ARG A 87 15.70 7.19 -9.08
N GLY A 88 16.83 6.81 -8.48
CA GLY A 88 16.96 6.74 -7.02
C GLY A 88 16.59 8.06 -6.31
N SER A 89 16.83 9.21 -6.96
CA SER A 89 16.41 10.53 -6.47
C SER A 89 14.90 10.68 -6.35
N HIS A 90 14.12 10.12 -7.29
CA HIS A 90 12.65 10.15 -7.23
C HIS A 90 12.12 9.30 -6.08
N VAL A 91 12.75 8.15 -5.83
CA VAL A 91 12.42 7.30 -4.68
C VAL A 91 12.74 8.01 -3.37
N ALA A 92 13.93 8.58 -3.24
CA ALA A 92 14.33 9.34 -2.05
C ALA A 92 13.40 10.54 -1.80
N LEU A 93 12.96 11.24 -2.86
CA LEU A 93 12.00 12.33 -2.76
C LEU A 93 10.62 11.83 -2.29
N ALA A 94 10.12 10.72 -2.83
CA ALA A 94 8.85 10.14 -2.41
C ALA A 94 8.87 9.66 -0.94
N LEU A 95 9.95 9.00 -0.53
CA LEU A 95 10.11 8.55 0.85
C LEU A 95 10.25 9.73 1.82
N SER A 96 11.06 10.73 1.49
CA SER A 96 11.25 11.91 2.35
C SER A 96 9.98 12.75 2.46
N THR A 97 9.23 12.93 1.36
CA THR A 97 7.93 13.62 1.42
C THR A 97 6.93 12.85 2.29
N ALA A 98 6.86 11.52 2.19
CA ALA A 98 5.99 10.72 3.06
C ALA A 98 6.36 10.83 4.55
N VAL A 99 7.66 10.83 4.88
CA VAL A 99 8.11 11.04 6.27
C VAL A 99 7.73 12.44 6.75
N VAL A 100 8.01 13.48 5.97
CA VAL A 100 7.75 14.88 6.37
C VAL A 100 6.26 15.13 6.51
N PHE A 101 5.45 14.84 5.48
CA PHE A 101 4.00 15.05 5.54
C PHE A 101 3.32 14.12 6.55
N GLY A 102 3.79 12.88 6.68
CA GLY A 102 3.31 11.95 7.69
C GLY A 102 3.60 12.43 9.11
N ALA A 103 4.80 12.96 9.39
CA ALA A 103 5.14 13.52 10.69
C ALA A 103 4.35 14.80 10.99
N LEU A 104 4.18 15.68 9.99
CA LEU A 104 3.39 16.90 10.14
C LEU A 104 1.91 16.63 10.37
N SER A 105 1.37 15.52 9.86
CA SER A 105 -0.05 15.17 10.00
C SER A 105 -0.31 14.27 11.22
N ALA A 106 0.41 13.16 11.35
CA ALA A 106 0.20 12.14 12.37
C ALA A 106 1.28 12.13 13.47
N GLY A 107 2.22 13.08 13.49
CA GLY A 107 3.23 13.18 14.55
C GLY A 107 4.04 11.90 14.73
N ILE A 108 4.16 11.44 15.97
CA ILE A 108 4.88 10.19 16.30
C ILE A 108 4.26 8.95 15.66
N TRP A 109 2.95 8.99 15.34
CA TRP A 109 2.25 7.88 14.71
C TRP A 109 2.66 7.64 13.24
N VAL A 110 3.46 8.54 12.65
CA VAL A 110 4.11 8.27 11.36
C VAL A 110 5.07 7.07 11.43
N LEU A 111 5.71 6.83 12.58
CA LEU A 111 6.68 5.74 12.72
C LEU A 111 6.02 4.36 12.59
N PRO A 112 4.97 4.02 13.37
CA PRO A 112 4.23 2.78 13.14
C PRO A 112 3.54 2.74 11.78
N ALA A 113 3.08 3.87 11.23
CA ALA A 113 2.52 3.91 9.88
C ALA A 113 3.55 3.48 8.82
N ILE A 114 4.77 4.02 8.88
CA ILE A 114 5.88 3.61 7.99
C ILE A 114 6.18 2.11 8.18
N GLY A 115 6.22 1.63 9.42
CA GLY A 115 6.38 0.21 9.72
C GLY A 115 5.33 -0.66 9.02
N LEU A 116 4.06 -0.28 9.10
CA LEU A 116 2.95 -0.98 8.41
C LEU A 116 3.09 -0.91 6.88
N GLY A 117 3.49 0.25 6.34
CA GLY A 117 3.78 0.41 4.92
C GLY A 117 4.91 -0.49 4.44
N ILE A 118 5.99 -0.62 5.22
CA ILE A 118 7.12 -1.53 4.93
C ILE A 118 6.66 -2.99 4.98
N VAL A 119 5.85 -3.37 5.97
CA VAL A 119 5.30 -4.74 6.07
C VAL A 119 4.42 -5.07 4.86
N ALA A 120 3.51 -4.16 4.49
CA ALA A 120 2.67 -4.32 3.30
C ALA A 120 3.52 -4.46 2.03
N ALA A 121 4.48 -3.56 1.83
CA ALA A 121 5.42 -3.62 0.72
C ALA A 121 6.21 -4.94 0.70
N ALA A 122 6.77 -5.37 1.83
CA ALA A 122 7.56 -6.58 1.91
C ALA A 122 6.76 -7.85 1.57
N ILE A 123 5.53 -7.95 2.08
CA ILE A 123 4.63 -9.08 1.79
C ILE A 123 4.32 -9.11 0.28
N VAL A 124 3.88 -7.99 -0.26
CA VAL A 124 3.45 -7.91 -1.66
C VAL A 124 4.63 -8.06 -2.62
N GLY A 125 5.77 -7.45 -2.32
CA GLY A 125 7.00 -7.57 -3.09
C GLY A 125 7.52 -9.01 -3.14
N ARG A 126 7.52 -9.72 -2.00
CA ARG A 126 7.88 -11.16 -1.98
C ARG A 126 6.94 -12.00 -2.82
N LEU A 127 5.63 -11.74 -2.74
CA LEU A 127 4.64 -12.44 -3.56
C LEU A 127 4.83 -12.14 -5.05
N ALA A 128 5.12 -10.89 -5.41
CA ALA A 128 5.37 -10.48 -6.79
C ALA A 128 6.60 -11.18 -7.37
N VAL A 129 7.72 -11.19 -6.64
CA VAL A 129 8.93 -11.91 -7.06
C VAL A 129 8.68 -13.42 -7.16
N ALA A 130 8.01 -14.01 -6.19
CA ALA A 130 7.75 -15.45 -6.18
C ALA A 130 6.79 -15.91 -7.29
N LYS A 131 5.84 -15.05 -7.71
CA LYS A 131 4.78 -15.42 -8.66
C LYS A 131 4.99 -14.91 -10.07
N LEU A 132 5.67 -13.79 -10.24
CA LEU A 132 5.89 -13.13 -11.55
C LEU A 132 7.37 -12.91 -11.87
N GLY A 133 8.28 -13.18 -10.93
CA GLY A 133 9.71 -12.87 -11.10
C GLY A 133 10.03 -11.38 -10.99
N GLY A 134 9.08 -10.54 -10.56
CA GLY A 134 9.26 -9.10 -10.41
C GLY A 134 7.95 -8.37 -10.10
N ILE A 135 8.00 -7.04 -10.04
CA ILE A 135 6.86 -6.20 -9.69
C ILE A 135 6.06 -5.75 -10.94
N SER A 136 4.73 -5.74 -10.84
CA SER A 136 3.80 -5.18 -11.84
C SER A 136 2.92 -4.09 -11.22
N GLY A 137 2.19 -3.34 -12.07
CA GLY A 137 1.26 -2.31 -11.63
C GLY A 137 0.19 -2.81 -10.65
N ASP A 138 -0.31 -4.02 -10.84
CA ASP A 138 -1.35 -4.62 -9.98
C ASP A 138 -0.83 -4.89 -8.57
N PHE A 139 0.42 -5.37 -8.45
CA PHE A 139 1.05 -5.59 -7.14
C PHE A 139 1.39 -4.27 -6.46
N LEU A 140 1.76 -3.23 -7.21
CA LEU A 140 1.97 -1.90 -6.65
C LEU A 140 0.67 -1.32 -6.08
N GLY A 141 -0.43 -1.44 -6.83
CA GLY A 141 -1.76 -1.07 -6.34
C GLY A 141 -2.18 -1.89 -5.13
N ALA A 142 -1.91 -3.20 -5.11
CA ALA A 142 -2.21 -4.05 -3.96
C ALA A 142 -1.42 -3.62 -2.70
N ALA A 143 -0.12 -3.32 -2.84
CA ALA A 143 0.71 -2.82 -1.74
C ALA A 143 0.16 -1.50 -1.17
N GLU A 144 -0.21 -0.57 -2.05
CA GLU A 144 -0.80 0.72 -1.67
C GLU A 144 -2.13 0.52 -0.91
N GLN A 145 -3.03 -0.31 -1.42
CA GLN A 145 -4.33 -0.59 -0.78
C GLN A 145 -4.19 -1.29 0.59
N ILE A 146 -3.24 -2.22 0.72
CA ILE A 146 -2.97 -2.91 2.00
C ILE A 146 -2.37 -1.93 3.00
N ALA A 147 -1.36 -1.15 2.60
CA ALA A 147 -0.73 -0.15 3.47
C ALA A 147 -1.76 0.88 3.98
N GLU A 148 -2.57 1.43 3.08
CA GLU A 148 -3.63 2.38 3.43
C GLU A 148 -4.64 1.78 4.41
N SER A 149 -5.10 0.54 4.15
CA SER A 149 -6.03 -0.16 5.03
C SER A 149 -5.46 -0.39 6.44
N LEU A 150 -4.19 -0.80 6.53
CA LEU A 150 -3.52 -1.01 7.82
C LEU A 150 -3.37 0.29 8.62
N ILE A 151 -3.01 1.39 7.96
CA ILE A 151 -2.83 2.69 8.61
C ILE A 151 -4.18 3.26 9.06
N LEU A 152 -5.25 3.09 8.29
CA LEU A 152 -6.60 3.47 8.71
C LEU A 152 -7.07 2.66 9.92
N VAL A 153 -6.82 1.34 9.93
CA VAL A 153 -7.11 0.49 11.10
C VAL A 153 -6.30 0.94 12.32
N MET A 154 -5.04 1.31 12.15
CA MET A 154 -4.23 1.91 13.22
C MET A 154 -4.88 3.20 13.75
N GLY A 155 -5.35 4.09 12.87
CA GLY A 155 -6.11 5.29 13.24
C GLY A 155 -7.35 4.96 14.09
N ALA A 156 -8.14 3.98 13.65
CA ALA A 156 -9.32 3.53 14.37
C ALA A 156 -8.96 2.94 15.76
N ALA A 157 -7.84 2.22 15.85
CA ALA A 157 -7.32 1.68 17.10
C ALA A 157 -6.85 2.78 18.06
N ILE A 158 -6.23 3.85 17.57
CA ILE A 158 -5.83 5.01 18.38
C ILE A 158 -7.05 5.64 19.06
N VAL A 159 -8.14 5.82 18.31
CA VAL A 159 -9.40 6.39 18.83
C VAL A 159 -10.03 5.44 19.85
N THR A 160 -10.17 4.15 19.50
CA THR A 160 -10.88 3.17 20.33
C THR A 160 -10.16 2.89 21.65
N ASN A 161 -8.82 2.86 21.64
CA ASN A 161 -8.01 2.58 22.84
C ASN A 161 -7.57 3.85 23.57
N SER A 162 -8.04 5.03 23.17
CA SER A 162 -7.68 6.32 23.78
C SER A 162 -6.17 6.58 23.84
N TRP A 163 -5.41 6.12 22.83
CA TRP A 163 -3.96 6.39 22.71
C TRP A 163 -3.66 7.82 22.22
N THR A 164 -4.63 8.71 22.36
CA THR A 164 -4.58 10.08 21.87
C THR A 164 -3.64 10.97 22.67
N THR A 165 -3.13 10.51 23.81
CA THR A 165 -2.14 11.24 24.62
C THR A 165 -0.81 11.46 23.90
N ALA A 166 -0.50 10.65 22.89
CA ALA A 166 0.68 10.82 22.02
C ALA A 166 0.37 11.55 20.71
N ALA A 167 -0.89 11.94 20.49
CA ALA A 167 -1.34 12.62 19.28
C ALA A 167 -1.31 14.13 19.49
N TRP A 168 -0.40 14.84 18.83
CA TRP A 168 -0.26 16.31 18.95
C TRP A 168 -1.50 17.10 18.51
N TRP A 169 -2.41 16.47 17.75
CA TRP A 169 -3.65 17.06 17.24
C TRP A 169 -4.82 17.00 18.23
N ARG A 170 -4.63 16.43 19.42
CA ARG A 170 -5.62 16.38 20.51
C ARG A 170 -5.03 16.95 21.79
#